data_AF-A0A0S7XUH2-F1
#
_entry.id   AF-A0A0S7XUH2-F1
#
_cell.length_a   1.000
_cell.length_b   1.000
_cell.length_c   1.000
_cell.angle_alpha   90.00
_cell.angle_beta   90.00
_cell.angle_gamma   90.00
#
_symmetry.space_group_name_H-M   'P 1'
#
loop_
_entity.id
_entity.type
_entity.pdbx_description
1 polymer ?
#
loop_
_entity_poly.entity_id
_entity_poly.type
_entity_poly.pdbx_seq_one_letter_code
_entity_poly.pdbx_strand_id
1 'polypeptide(L)'
;MNIKYFIYKVKFSVKADEVKAGSEEMKKLILSLLVLTFFISASAYAYSDYNAFSPSWDFYYYHFNIIGYPVYNALLERYDFYDINDSYCGCLSYNPLLEKWEYFGL
;
A
#
# COMPACT_ATOMS: atom_id res chain seq x y z
N MET A 1 -47.79 2.04 48.26
CA MET A 1 -46.98 2.04 47.02
C MET A 1 -46.87 0.62 46.51
N ASN A 2 -47.23 0.34 45.26
CA ASN A 2 -47.31 -1.04 44.74
C ASN A 2 -45.90 -1.55 44.38
N ILE A 3 -45.36 -2.48 45.18
CA ILE A 3 -43.99 -3.00 45.06
C ILE A 3 -43.73 -3.59 43.68
N LYS A 4 -44.74 -4.23 43.05
CA LYS A 4 -44.62 -4.76 41.69
C LYS A 4 -44.30 -3.65 40.69
N TYR A 5 -45.02 -2.52 40.76
CA TYR A 5 -44.81 -1.38 39.87
C TYR A 5 -43.39 -0.80 40.00
N PHE A 6 -42.84 -0.74 41.22
CA PHE A 6 -41.48 -0.28 41.46
C PHE A 6 -40.44 -1.20 40.80
N ILE A 7 -40.59 -2.52 40.95
CA ILE A 7 -39.69 -3.51 40.33
C ILE A 7 -39.73 -3.42 38.81
N TYR A 8 -40.91 -3.27 38.21
CA TYR A 8 -41.04 -3.10 36.76
C TYR A 8 -40.33 -1.84 36.26
N LYS A 9 -40.48 -0.71 36.97
CA LYS A 9 -39.84 0.55 36.60
C LYS A 9 -38.31 0.47 36.64
N VAL A 10 -37.76 -0.17 37.67
CA VAL A 10 -36.30 -0.38 37.79
C VAL A 10 -35.78 -1.28 36.66
N LYS A 11 -36.43 -2.41 36.40
CA LYS A 11 -36.03 -3.32 35.31
C LYS A 11 -36.04 -2.65 33.93
N PHE A 12 -37.04 -1.80 33.68
CA PHE A 12 -37.12 -1.06 32.43
C PHE A 12 -36.01 -0.01 32.29
N SER A 13 -35.68 0.70 33.38
CA SER A 13 -34.60 1.69 33.37
C SER A 13 -33.25 1.04 33.07
N VAL A 14 -32.91 -0.06 33.76
CA VAL A 14 -31.65 -0.78 33.55
C VAL A 14 -31.54 -1.25 32.09
N LYS A 15 -32.61 -1.81 31.53
CA LYS A 15 -32.63 -2.27 30.14
C LYS A 15 -32.48 -1.12 29.14
N ALA A 16 -32.99 0.07 29.44
CA ALA A 16 -32.81 1.25 28.60
C ALA A 16 -31.36 1.77 28.63
N ASP A 17 -30.70 1.68 29.78
CA ASP A 17 -29.31 2.12 29.94
C ASP A 17 -28.32 1.15 29.24
N GLU A 18 -28.58 -0.16 29.30
CA GLU A 18 -27.82 -1.18 28.56
C GLU A 18 -27.90 -0.97 27.04
N VAL A 19 -29.10 -0.68 26.51
CA VAL A 19 -29.32 -0.43 25.09
C VAL A 19 -28.61 0.84 24.63
N LYS A 20 -28.62 1.90 25.45
CA LYS A 20 -27.89 3.14 25.14
C LYS A 20 -26.38 2.91 25.12
N ALA A 21 -25.83 2.20 26.11
CA ALA A 21 -24.41 1.88 26.18
C ALA A 21 -23.96 1.06 24.95
N GLY A 22 -24.73 0.04 24.55
CA GLY A 22 -24.46 -0.72 23.32
C GLY A 22 -24.49 0.14 22.06
N SER A 23 -25.37 1.14 21.99
CA SER A 23 -25.43 2.07 20.85
C SER A 23 -24.21 2.99 20.77
N GLU A 24 -23.66 3.42 21.91
CA GLU A 24 -22.48 4.29 21.94
C GLU A 24 -21.20 3.52 21.57
N GLU A 25 -21.06 2.27 22.02
CA GLU A 25 -19.96 1.41 21.60
C GLU A 25 -19.99 1.13 20.09
N MET A 26 -21.19 0.93 19.52
CA MET A 26 -21.36 0.73 18.08
C MET A 26 -20.97 1.97 17.27
N LYS A 27 -21.28 3.18 17.76
CA LYS A 27 -20.84 4.44 17.14
C LYS A 27 -19.33 4.60 17.14
N LYS A 28 -18.66 4.28 18.26
CA LYS A 28 -17.18 4.31 18.35
C LYS A 28 -16.56 3.33 17.35
N LEU A 29 -17.13 2.13 17.22
CA LEU A 29 -16.67 1.11 16.28
C LEU A 29 -16.77 1.61 14.83
N ILE A 30 -17.92 2.17 14.44
CA ILE A 30 -18.14 2.75 13.10
C ILE A 30 -17.16 3.90 12.83
N LEU A 31 -16.96 4.79 13.81
CA LEU A 31 -16.03 5.91 13.67
C LEU A 31 -14.58 5.43 13.48
N SER A 32 -14.17 4.40 14.24
CA SER A 32 -12.83 3.81 14.10
C SER A 32 -12.62 3.18 12.72
N LEU A 33 -13.65 2.54 12.16
CA LEU A 33 -13.61 1.94 10.83
C LEU A 33 -13.48 3.01 9.73
N LEU A 34 -14.19 4.13 9.86
CA LEU A 34 -14.12 5.26 8.91
C LEU A 34 -12.76 5.95 8.93
N VAL A 35 -12.14 6.08 10.10
CA VAL A 35 -10.79 6.63 10.23
C VAL A 35 -9.77 5.69 9.58
N LEU A 36 -9.90 4.38 9.80
CA LEU A 36 -9.01 3.38 9.21
C LEU A 36 -9.08 3.39 7.66
N THR A 37 -10.27 3.48 7.07
CA THR A 37 -10.42 3.51 5.61
C THR A 37 -9.87 4.79 4.96
N PHE A 38 -9.94 5.93 5.66
CA PHE A 38 -9.31 7.17 5.23
C PHE A 38 -7.78 7.05 5.13
N PHE A 39 -7.13 6.44 6.12
CA PHE A 39 -5.67 6.24 6.12
C PHE A 39 -5.20 5.25 5.05
N ILE A 40 -5.95 4.17 4.80
CA ILE A 40 -5.61 3.20 3.72
C ILE A 40 -5.71 3.85 2.34
N SER A 41 -6.67 4.77 2.14
CA SER A 41 -6.84 5.44 0.86
C SER A 41 -5.67 6.40 0.57
N ALA A 42 -5.21 7.16 1.57
CA ALA A 42 -4.12 8.12 1.40
C ALA A 42 -2.77 7.46 1.03
N SER A 43 -2.49 6.25 1.55
CA SER A 43 -1.27 5.52 1.20
C SER A 43 -1.31 4.88 -0.19
N ALA A 44 -2.50 4.56 -0.72
CA ALA A 44 -2.65 4.03 -2.08
C ALA A 44 -2.39 5.10 -3.16
N TYR A 45 -2.81 6.35 -2.95
CA TYR A 45 -2.53 7.46 -3.87
C TYR A 45 -1.03 7.83 -3.90
N ALA A 46 -0.30 7.66 -2.79
CA ALA A 46 1.14 7.87 -2.77
C ALA A 46 1.92 6.79 -3.54
N TYR A 47 1.36 5.59 -3.71
CA TYR A 47 1.99 4.49 -4.45
C TYR A 47 1.85 4.66 -5.98
N SER A 48 0.76 5.23 -6.47
CA SER A 48 0.55 5.41 -7.91
C SER A 48 1.46 6.47 -8.54
N ASP A 49 1.82 7.51 -7.80
CA ASP A 49 2.71 8.57 -8.30
C ASP A 49 4.18 8.15 -8.37
N TYR A 50 4.60 7.14 -7.59
CA TYR A 50 5.96 6.62 -7.65
C TYR A 50 6.26 5.87 -8.96
N ASN A 51 5.23 5.33 -9.61
CA ASN A 51 5.35 4.58 -10.86
C ASN A 51 5.34 5.47 -12.12
N ALA A 52 5.04 6.77 -12.00
CA ALA A 52 4.98 7.66 -13.15
C ALA A 52 6.37 8.17 -13.60
N PHE A 53 7.40 8.03 -12.77
CA PHE A 53 8.73 8.59 -13.01
C PHE A 53 9.89 7.66 -12.64
N SER A 54 9.69 6.34 -12.71
CA SER A 54 10.79 5.38 -12.62
C SER A 54 11.03 4.79 -14.00
N PRO A 55 12.02 5.28 -14.77
CA PRO A 55 12.44 4.59 -15.97
C PRO A 55 13.00 3.23 -15.54
N SER A 56 12.21 2.18 -15.74
CA SER A 56 12.72 0.86 -16.12
C SER A 56 13.47 0.05 -15.04
N TRP A 57 13.04 0.11 -13.78
CA TRP A 57 13.26 -1.04 -12.87
C TRP A 57 12.18 -2.12 -13.04
N ASP A 58 11.06 -1.77 -13.67
CA ASP A 58 9.89 -2.65 -13.86
C ASP A 58 10.15 -3.80 -14.84
N PHE A 59 11.14 -3.68 -15.72
CA PHE A 59 11.55 -4.82 -16.54
C PHE A 59 12.14 -5.94 -15.69
N TYR A 60 12.74 -5.67 -14.52
CA TYR A 60 13.34 -6.70 -13.66
C TYR A 60 12.33 -7.35 -12.70
N TYR A 61 11.12 -6.81 -12.62
CA TYR A 61 10.03 -7.30 -11.77
C TYR A 61 8.74 -7.48 -12.59
N TYR A 62 8.74 -8.38 -13.57
CA TYR A 62 7.48 -8.75 -14.23
C TYR A 62 6.66 -9.65 -13.29
N HIS A 63 5.48 -9.18 -12.87
CA HIS A 63 4.57 -9.94 -11.99
C HIS A 63 5.23 -10.52 -10.73
N PHE A 64 6.06 -9.73 -10.04
CA PHE A 64 6.78 -10.14 -8.82
C PHE A 64 7.85 -11.23 -9.00
N ASN A 65 8.22 -11.59 -10.22
CA ASN A 65 9.33 -12.51 -10.49
C ASN A 65 10.56 -11.77 -10.99
N ILE A 66 11.72 -12.12 -10.43
CA ILE A 66 13.02 -11.63 -10.90
C ILE A 66 13.31 -12.32 -12.23
N ILE A 67 13.31 -11.58 -13.34
CA ILE A 67 13.58 -12.14 -14.67
C ILE A 67 15.04 -12.02 -15.12
N GLY A 68 15.89 -11.41 -14.29
CA GLY A 68 17.30 -11.17 -14.61
C GLY A 68 18.04 -10.38 -13.54
N TYR A 69 19.30 -10.04 -13.78
CA TYR A 69 20.13 -9.27 -12.86
C TYR A 69 21.01 -8.21 -13.56
N PRO A 70 21.19 -7.02 -12.94
CA PRO A 70 22.16 -6.03 -13.39
C PRO A 70 23.58 -6.38 -12.94
N VAL A 71 24.55 -6.09 -13.80
CA VAL A 71 25.99 -6.10 -13.49
C VAL A 71 26.57 -4.75 -13.87
N TYR A 72 27.21 -4.08 -12.92
CA TYR A 72 27.89 -2.83 -13.21
C TYR A 72 29.20 -3.08 -13.96
N ASN A 73 29.35 -2.44 -15.12
CA ASN A 73 30.54 -2.51 -15.94
C ASN A 73 31.34 -1.22 -15.76
N ALA A 74 32.38 -1.31 -14.91
CA ALA A 74 33.20 -0.15 -14.56
C ALA A 74 34.01 0.41 -15.75
N LEU A 75 34.29 -0.40 -16.78
CA LEU A 75 35.04 0.05 -17.96
C LEU A 75 34.19 0.93 -18.89
N LEU A 76 32.89 0.65 -18.95
CA LEU A 76 31.95 1.33 -19.82
C LEU A 76 31.00 2.27 -19.05
N GLU A 77 31.17 2.36 -17.74
CA GLU A 77 30.36 3.17 -16.81
C GLU A 77 28.85 2.97 -17.02
N ARG A 78 28.44 1.71 -17.17
CA ARG A 78 27.05 1.33 -17.48
C ARG A 78 26.62 0.09 -16.71
N TYR A 79 25.32 -0.17 -16.66
CA TYR A 79 24.76 -1.42 -16.16
C TYR A 79 24.44 -2.34 -17.32
N ASP A 80 25.07 -3.50 -17.38
CA ASP A 80 24.74 -4.60 -18.30
C ASP A 80 23.70 -5.50 -17.62
N PHE A 81 22.70 -5.96 -18.37
CA PHE A 81 21.63 -6.79 -17.82
C PHE A 81 21.58 -8.15 -18.47
N TYR A 82 21.38 -9.16 -17.64
CA TYR A 82 21.33 -10.56 -18.01
C TYR A 82 20.01 -11.19 -17.57
N ASP A 83 19.47 -12.11 -18.35
CA ASP A 83 18.34 -12.94 -17.93
C ASP A 83 18.76 -14.00 -16.90
N ILE A 84 17.80 -14.80 -16.43
CA ILE A 84 18.06 -15.90 -15.50
C ILE A 84 18.97 -17.02 -16.06
N ASN A 85 19.18 -17.05 -17.38
CA ASN A 85 20.05 -18.00 -18.06
C ASN A 85 21.42 -17.39 -18.43
N ASP A 86 21.79 -16.27 -17.80
CA ASP A 86 23.01 -15.51 -18.06
C ASP A 86 23.13 -14.97 -19.50
N SER A 87 22.00 -14.83 -20.21
CA SER A 87 21.96 -14.25 -21.56
C SER A 87 21.82 -12.74 -21.47
N TYR A 88 22.68 -12.00 -22.18
CA TYR A 88 22.63 -10.54 -22.22
C TYR A 88 21.33 -10.04 -22.87
N CYS A 89 20.66 -9.10 -22.22
CA CYS A 89 19.37 -8.53 -22.66
C CYS A 89 19.46 -7.05 -23.07
N GLY A 90 20.49 -6.34 -22.60
CA GLY A 90 20.62 -4.91 -22.83
C GLY A 90 21.50 -4.22 -21.81
N CYS A 91 21.61 -2.89 -21.92
CA CYS A 91 22.36 -2.08 -20.97
C CYS A 91 21.68 -0.73 -20.70
N LEU A 92 21.93 -0.17 -19.51
CA LEU A 92 21.56 1.19 -19.13
C LEU A 92 22.84 2.03 -19.04
N SER A 93 22.96 3.04 -19.89
CA SER A 93 24.13 3.92 -19.96
C SER A 93 23.73 5.37 -19.71
N TYR A 94 24.59 6.15 -19.06
CA TYR A 94 24.33 7.57 -18.83
C TYR A 94 24.72 8.39 -20.06
N ASN A 95 23.79 9.21 -20.57
CA ASN A 95 24.04 10.14 -21.65
C ASN A 95 24.33 11.53 -21.06
N PRO A 96 25.59 12.00 -21.10
CA PRO A 96 25.96 13.28 -20.50
C PRO A 96 25.41 14.49 -21.28
N LEU A 97 25.11 14.35 -22.57
CA LEU A 97 24.55 15.45 -23.38
C LEU A 97 23.10 15.73 -23.04
N LEU A 98 22.36 14.68 -22.65
CA LEU A 98 20.95 14.75 -22.30
C LEU A 98 20.72 14.67 -20.79
N GLU A 99 21.80 14.58 -20.00
CA GLU A 99 21.83 14.43 -18.55
C GLU A 99 20.88 13.35 -18.00
N LYS A 100 20.73 12.23 -18.73
CA LYS A 100 19.78 11.16 -18.37
C LYS A 100 20.33 9.77 -18.67
N TRP A 101 19.78 8.76 -17.99
CA TRP A 101 20.04 7.36 -18.29
C TRP A 101 19.21 6.88 -19.49
N GLU A 102 19.85 6.14 -20.39
CA GLU A 102 19.23 5.60 -21.59
C GLU A 102 19.38 4.07 -21.63
N TYR A 103 18.27 3.39 -21.89
CA TYR A 103 18.22 1.93 -22.00
C TYR A 103 18.40 1.50 -23.44
N PHE A 104 19.31 0.55 -23.66
CA PHE A 104 19.62 -0.04 -24.95
C PHE A 104 19.41 -1.56 -24.84
N GLY A 105 18.23 -2.03 -25.23
CA GLY A 105 17.86 -3.45 -25.28
C GLY A 105 18.20 -4.09 -26.63
N LEU A 106 18.27 -5.43 -26.61
CA LEU A 106 18.21 -6.28 -27.81
C LEU A 106 16.77 -6.45 -28.33
#